data_AF-A0A970FA27-F1
#
_entry.id   AF-A0A970FA27-F1
#
_cell.length_a   1.000
_cell.length_b   1.000
_cell.length_c   1.000
_cell.angle_alpha   90.00
_cell.angle_beta   90.00
_cell.angle_gamma   90.00
#
_symmetry.space_group_name_H-M   'P 1'
#
loop_
_entity.id
_entity.type
_entity.pdbx_description
1 polymer ?
#
loop_
_entity_poly.entity_id
_entity_poly.type
_entity_poly.pdbx_seq_one_letter_code
_entity_poly.pdbx_strand_id
1 'polypeptide(L)'
;MSKNWQEVTVLVHQEAAEAVSELLYNHGAQGVAFEGDALIQEAKVNNWGDFYPDLAGGGDQILVKAYFYEHKTDQELEQIKQAVENLSEFGLKVGSVKLTKKVIFEEDWANAWKQYYHPIRIGRVIIEPSWNPYPDPGPGDIVVTLDPGMAFGTGTHPSTAMCIEALQEIPI
;
A
#
# COMPACT_ATOMS: atom_id res chain seq x y z
N MET A 1 -1.80 -26.37 -1.17
CA MET A 1 -1.00 -25.65 -2.18
C MET A 1 -0.76 -24.27 -1.62
N SER A 2 0.50 -23.87 -1.40
CA SER A 2 0.79 -22.52 -0.86
C SER A 2 0.37 -21.48 -1.89
N LYS A 3 -0.56 -20.60 -1.53
CA LYS A 3 -1.05 -19.52 -2.38
C LYS A 3 -0.01 -18.40 -2.38
N ASN A 4 0.89 -18.48 -3.33
CA ASN A 4 2.02 -17.58 -3.46
C ASN A 4 1.78 -16.70 -4.67
N TRP A 5 1.73 -15.40 -4.47
CA TRP A 5 1.64 -14.43 -5.57
C TRP A 5 3.04 -14.14 -6.12
N GLN A 6 3.15 -13.95 -7.42
CA GLN A 6 4.33 -13.39 -8.06
C GLN A 6 4.05 -11.93 -8.38
N GLU A 7 4.82 -11.04 -7.77
CA GLU A 7 4.85 -9.62 -8.15
C GLU A 7 5.84 -9.44 -9.30
N VAL A 8 5.44 -8.71 -10.33
CA VAL A 8 6.26 -8.24 -11.46
C VAL A 8 6.19 -6.71 -11.47
N THR A 9 7.34 -6.05 -11.55
CA THR A 9 7.42 -4.58 -11.55
C THR A 9 7.93 -4.06 -12.88
N VAL A 10 7.43 -2.91 -13.31
CA VAL A 10 7.87 -2.21 -14.52
C VAL A 10 8.00 -0.72 -14.17
N LEU A 11 9.14 -0.10 -14.49
CA LEU A 11 9.36 1.34 -14.28
C LEU A 11 9.15 2.08 -15.61
N VAL A 12 8.15 2.95 -15.67
CA VAL A 12 7.75 3.64 -16.91
C VAL A 12 7.47 5.12 -16.64
N HIS A 13 7.40 5.93 -17.70
CA HIS A 13 6.85 7.27 -17.55
C HIS A 13 5.35 7.22 -17.29
N GLN A 14 4.81 8.23 -16.59
CA GLN A 14 3.40 8.30 -16.25
C GLN A 14 2.46 8.13 -17.45
N GLU A 15 2.82 8.66 -18.61
CA GLU A 15 2.03 8.54 -19.86
C GLU A 15 1.85 7.09 -20.33
N ALA A 16 2.78 6.18 -19.97
CA ALA A 16 2.75 4.78 -20.37
C ALA A 16 2.10 3.86 -19.32
N ALA A 17 1.69 4.38 -18.15
CA ALA A 17 1.15 3.60 -17.03
C ALA A 17 0.03 2.65 -17.45
N GLU A 18 -0.97 3.22 -18.12
CA GLU A 18 -2.22 2.57 -18.45
C GLU A 18 -2.06 1.56 -19.58
N ALA A 19 -1.21 1.87 -20.55
CA ALA A 19 -0.89 0.92 -21.61
C ALA A 19 -0.17 -0.32 -21.05
N VAL A 20 0.73 -0.10 -20.08
CA VAL A 20 1.47 -1.17 -19.41
C VAL A 20 0.57 -1.97 -18.49
N SER A 21 -0.33 -1.34 -17.74
CA SER A 21 -1.30 -2.05 -16.88
C SER A 21 -2.20 -2.98 -17.70
N GLU A 22 -2.75 -2.48 -18.80
CA GLU A 22 -3.59 -3.26 -19.71
C GLU A 22 -2.81 -4.41 -20.35
N LEU A 23 -1.56 -4.19 -20.75
CA LEU A 23 -0.69 -5.25 -21.25
C LEU A 23 -0.46 -6.35 -20.20
N LEU A 24 -0.24 -5.97 -18.94
CA LEU A 24 -0.05 -6.92 -17.84
C LEU A 24 -1.34 -7.70 -17.54
N TYR A 25 -2.51 -7.06 -17.59
CA TYR A 25 -3.81 -7.74 -17.50
C TYR A 25 -4.00 -8.76 -18.61
N ASN A 26 -3.66 -8.40 -19.86
CA ASN A 26 -3.74 -9.32 -21.00
C ASN A 26 -2.79 -10.53 -20.88
N HIS A 27 -1.72 -10.40 -20.09
CA HIS A 27 -0.84 -11.51 -19.73
C HIS A 27 -1.29 -12.28 -18.48
N GLY A 28 -2.44 -11.95 -17.89
CA GLY A 28 -3.08 -12.72 -16.82
C GLY A 28 -2.81 -12.19 -15.41
N ALA A 29 -2.44 -10.91 -15.25
CA ALA A 29 -2.39 -10.28 -13.93
C ALA A 29 -3.81 -10.21 -13.32
N GLN A 30 -3.95 -10.47 -12.01
CA GLN A 30 -5.23 -10.32 -11.31
C GLN A 30 -5.40 -8.93 -10.70
N GLY A 31 -4.30 -8.19 -10.54
CA GLY A 31 -4.31 -6.84 -10.01
C GLY A 31 -3.05 -6.09 -10.40
N VAL A 32 -3.19 -4.77 -10.55
CA VAL A 32 -2.08 -3.85 -10.80
C VAL A 32 -2.15 -2.73 -9.77
N ALA A 33 -0.99 -2.34 -9.24
CA ALA A 33 -0.82 -1.19 -8.37
C ALA A 33 0.17 -0.21 -9.00
N PHE A 34 -0.11 1.08 -8.87
CA PHE A 34 0.79 2.14 -9.31
C PHE A 34 1.43 2.80 -8.10
N GLU A 35 2.76 2.92 -8.13
CA GLU A 35 3.53 3.61 -7.09
C GLU A 35 4.48 4.61 -7.74
N GLY A 36 4.57 5.83 -7.23
CA GLY A 36 5.52 6.80 -7.75
C GLY A 36 5.24 8.21 -7.26
N ASP A 37 6.31 8.99 -7.14
CA ASP A 37 6.25 10.37 -6.69
C ASP A 37 5.41 11.25 -7.61
N ALA A 38 5.40 10.98 -8.93
CA ALA A 38 4.58 11.69 -9.90
C ALA A 38 3.08 11.66 -9.55
N LEU A 39 2.58 10.50 -9.11
CA LEU A 39 1.16 10.32 -8.73
C LEU A 39 0.82 11.14 -7.47
N ILE A 40 1.73 11.14 -6.49
CA ILE A 40 1.56 11.91 -5.26
C ILE A 40 1.64 13.41 -5.55
N GLN A 41 2.53 13.85 -6.46
CA GLN A 41 2.63 15.25 -6.88
C GLN A 41 1.35 15.72 -7.59
N GLU A 42 0.84 14.93 -8.54
CA GLU A 42 -0.42 15.23 -9.22
C GLU A 42 -1.58 15.32 -8.23
N ALA A 43 -1.67 14.37 -7.30
CA ALA A 43 -2.71 14.35 -6.28
C ALA A 43 -2.60 15.56 -5.33
N LYS A 44 -1.38 16.01 -5.00
CA LYS A 44 -1.15 17.27 -4.25
C LYS A 44 -1.60 18.50 -5.02
N VAL A 45 -1.28 18.60 -6.31
CA VAL A 45 -1.70 19.72 -7.18
C VAL A 45 -3.23 19.81 -7.26
N ASN A 46 -3.89 18.65 -7.32
CA ASN A 46 -5.35 18.57 -7.42
C ASN A 46 -6.07 18.51 -6.06
N ASN A 47 -5.33 18.55 -4.94
CA ASN A 47 -5.84 18.47 -3.58
C ASN A 47 -6.70 17.21 -3.31
N TRP A 48 -6.20 16.04 -3.75
CA TRP A 48 -6.87 14.75 -3.61
C TRP A 48 -6.42 13.99 -2.35
N GLY A 49 -7.24 14.03 -1.30
CA GLY A 49 -7.07 13.18 -0.12
C GLY A 49 -5.82 13.48 0.71
N ASP A 50 -5.44 12.52 1.54
CA ASP A 50 -4.24 12.59 2.38
C ASP A 50 -3.09 11.78 1.74
N PHE A 51 -1.85 12.26 1.88
CA PHE A 51 -0.67 11.71 1.20
C PHE A 51 0.30 11.07 2.18
N TYR A 52 0.61 9.78 1.98
CA TYR A 52 1.60 9.05 2.76
C TYR A 52 2.32 8.02 1.88
N PRO A 53 3.64 7.79 2.03
CA PRO A 53 4.63 8.58 2.78
C PRO A 53 5.06 9.86 2.03
N ASP A 54 5.90 10.70 2.66
CA ASP A 54 6.49 11.87 2.00
C ASP A 54 7.31 11.48 0.76
N LEU A 55 7.22 12.32 -0.27
CA LEU A 55 7.88 12.15 -1.57
C LEU A 55 9.37 11.89 -1.40
N ALA A 56 9.89 10.82 -2.00
CA ALA A 56 11.33 10.50 -1.98
C ALA A 56 12.15 11.39 -2.94
N GLY A 57 11.48 12.22 -3.73
CA GLY A 57 12.05 13.06 -4.77
C GLY A 57 12.42 12.24 -6.00
N GLY A 58 11.50 12.06 -6.95
CA GLY A 58 11.80 11.29 -8.15
C GLY A 58 10.84 11.42 -9.33
N GLY A 59 10.99 12.49 -10.13
CA GLY A 59 10.66 12.57 -11.56
C GLY A 59 9.27 12.13 -12.06
N ASP A 60 9.11 12.07 -13.39
CA ASP A 60 7.86 11.67 -14.06
C ASP A 60 7.72 10.14 -14.24
N GLN A 61 8.39 9.37 -13.36
CA GLN A 61 8.44 7.92 -13.45
C GLN A 61 7.55 7.28 -12.38
N ILE A 62 6.94 6.17 -12.77
CA ILE A 62 6.04 5.38 -11.96
C ILE A 62 6.40 3.90 -12.06
N LEU A 63 6.21 3.20 -10.96
CA LEU A 63 6.31 1.75 -10.85
C LEU A 63 4.91 1.16 -11.06
N VAL A 64 4.76 0.36 -12.10
CA VAL A 64 3.59 -0.47 -12.34
C VAL A 64 3.90 -1.86 -11.77
N LYS A 65 3.20 -2.26 -10.72
CA LYS A 65 3.34 -3.57 -10.08
C LYS A 65 2.15 -4.44 -10.43
N ALA A 66 2.39 -5.57 -11.10
CA ALA A 66 1.37 -6.56 -11.40
C ALA A 66 1.52 -7.80 -10.51
N TYR A 67 0.38 -8.37 -10.10
CA TYR A 67 0.31 -9.54 -9.24
C TYR A 67 -0.29 -10.71 -10.00
N PHE A 68 0.45 -11.82 -10.04
CA PHE A 68 0.07 -13.06 -10.72
C PHE A 68 -0.10 -14.19 -9.71
N TYR A 69 -1.27 -14.81 -9.70
CA TYR A 69 -1.53 -16.01 -8.90
C TYR A 69 -0.81 -17.24 -9.48
N GLU A 70 -0.84 -17.37 -10.81
CA GLU A 70 -0.04 -18.36 -11.55
C GLU A 70 1.29 -17.73 -11.95
N HIS A 71 2.40 -18.28 -11.44
CA HIS A 71 3.72 -17.72 -11.67
C HIS A 71 4.10 -17.84 -13.14
N LYS A 72 4.51 -16.72 -13.71
CA LYS A 72 5.08 -16.60 -15.04
C LYS A 72 6.46 -17.22 -15.08
N THR A 73 6.64 -18.05 -16.11
CA THR A 73 7.93 -18.61 -16.49
C THR A 73 8.87 -17.52 -17.00
N ASP A 74 10.16 -17.81 -17.05
CA ASP A 74 11.17 -16.87 -17.55
C ASP A 74 10.91 -16.47 -19.00
N GLN A 75 10.35 -17.39 -19.80
CA GLN A 75 9.97 -17.13 -21.19
C GLN A 75 8.78 -16.15 -21.28
N GLU A 76 7.75 -16.34 -20.46
CA GLU A 76 6.60 -15.42 -20.42
C GLU A 76 7.00 -14.03 -19.90
N LEU A 77 7.90 -13.97 -18.91
CA LEU A 77 8.41 -12.70 -18.41
C LEU A 77 9.22 -11.95 -19.48
N GLU A 78 10.01 -12.66 -20.28
CA GLU A 78 10.72 -12.05 -21.41
C GLU A 78 9.74 -11.57 -22.49
N GLN A 79 8.65 -12.30 -22.75
CA GLN A 79 7.58 -11.84 -23.65
C GLN A 79 6.92 -10.57 -23.13
N ILE A 80 6.59 -10.50 -21.83
CA ILE A 80 6.04 -9.29 -21.19
C ILE A 80 7.01 -8.13 -21.36
N LYS A 81 8.30 -8.34 -21.10
CA LYS A 81 9.32 -7.31 -21.25
C LYS A 81 9.39 -6.78 -22.69
N GLN A 82 9.46 -7.67 -23.67
CA GLN A 82 9.48 -7.29 -25.08
C GLN A 82 8.21 -6.54 -25.48
N ALA A 83 7.05 -7.01 -25.02
CA ALA A 83 5.78 -6.37 -25.32
C ALA A 83 5.70 -4.95 -24.71
N VAL A 84 6.22 -4.75 -23.50
CA VAL A 84 6.36 -3.43 -22.87
C VAL A 84 7.34 -2.56 -23.67
N GLU A 85 8.52 -3.07 -24.04
CA GLU A 85 9.51 -2.32 -24.83
C GLU A 85 8.96 -1.88 -26.19
N ASN A 86 8.14 -2.73 -26.83
CA ASN A 86 7.46 -2.43 -28.10
C ASN A 86 6.42 -1.31 -28.00
N LEU A 87 5.96 -0.93 -26.80
CA LEU A 87 5.10 0.25 -26.64
C LEU A 87 5.81 1.54 -27.07
N SER A 88 7.16 1.55 -27.09
CA SER A 88 7.93 2.67 -27.63
C SER A 88 7.69 2.93 -29.12
N GLU A 89 7.32 1.90 -29.89
CA GLU A 89 6.97 2.04 -31.31
C GLU A 89 5.70 2.87 -31.52
N PHE A 90 4.82 2.91 -30.52
CA PHE A 90 3.59 3.72 -30.52
C PHE A 90 3.81 5.13 -29.97
N GLY A 91 5.07 5.54 -29.75
CA GLY A 91 5.43 6.86 -29.23
C GLY A 91 5.32 6.98 -27.71
N LEU A 92 5.08 5.87 -26.98
CA LEU A 92 5.03 5.87 -25.52
C LEU A 92 6.44 5.77 -24.94
N LYS A 93 6.77 6.63 -23.98
CA LYS A 93 8.05 6.57 -23.27
C LYS A 93 8.01 5.50 -22.20
N VAL A 94 8.21 4.26 -22.61
CA VAL A 94 8.50 3.15 -21.69
C VAL A 94 9.93 3.33 -21.17
N GLY A 95 10.07 3.42 -19.85
CA GLY A 95 11.32 3.63 -19.15
C GLY A 95 12.17 2.35 -19.12
N SER A 96 12.69 1.98 -17.96
CA SER A 96 13.42 0.71 -17.80
C SER A 96 12.51 -0.40 -17.28
N VAL A 97 12.45 -1.51 -18.00
CA VAL A 97 11.68 -2.69 -17.54
C VAL A 97 12.53 -3.49 -16.55
N LYS A 98 12.30 -3.29 -15.25
CA LYS A 98 12.94 -4.07 -14.18
C LYS A 98 12.02 -5.17 -13.68
N LEU A 99 12.13 -6.35 -14.27
CA LEU A 99 11.44 -7.54 -13.82
C LEU A 99 12.01 -8.03 -12.48
N THR A 100 11.37 -7.66 -11.37
CA THR A 100 11.58 -8.32 -10.08
C THR A 100 10.61 -9.47 -9.94
N LYS A 101 11.10 -10.65 -9.55
CA LYS A 101 10.28 -11.80 -9.15
C LYS A 101 10.23 -11.82 -7.64
N LYS A 102 9.23 -11.16 -7.04
CA LYS A 102 9.00 -11.25 -5.60
C LYS A 102 7.86 -12.22 -5.36
N VAL A 103 8.14 -13.26 -4.58
CA VAL A 103 7.09 -14.16 -4.10
C VAL A 103 6.46 -13.53 -2.87
N ILE A 104 5.15 -13.31 -2.90
CA ILE A 104 4.38 -12.77 -1.77
C ILE A 104 3.49 -13.90 -1.26
N PHE A 105 3.68 -14.27 0.00
CA PHE A 105 2.82 -15.25 0.66
C PHE A 105 1.48 -14.59 0.98
N GLU A 106 0.36 -15.29 0.79
CA GLU A 106 -0.99 -14.75 1.09
C GLU A 106 -1.12 -14.26 2.54
N GLU A 107 -0.44 -14.93 3.48
CA GLU A 107 -0.37 -14.50 4.88
C GLU A 107 0.36 -13.16 5.06
N ASP A 108 1.45 -12.94 4.32
CA ASP A 108 2.17 -11.65 4.36
C ASP A 108 1.30 -10.53 3.79
N TRP A 109 0.54 -10.80 2.73
CA TRP A 109 -0.42 -9.84 2.16
C TRP A 109 -1.54 -9.52 3.16
N ALA A 110 -2.13 -10.54 3.77
CA ALA A 110 -3.20 -10.38 4.74
C ALA A 110 -2.76 -9.65 6.02
N ASN A 111 -1.46 -9.69 6.36
CA ASN A 111 -0.90 -9.03 7.53
C ASN A 111 -0.15 -7.73 7.20
N ALA A 112 0.05 -7.37 5.94
CA ALA A 112 0.85 -6.21 5.54
C ALA A 112 0.35 -4.90 6.14
N TRP A 113 -0.95 -4.76 6.37
CA TRP A 113 -1.53 -3.57 6.98
C TRP A 113 -1.19 -3.44 8.49
N LYS A 114 -0.90 -4.55 9.19
CA LYS A 114 -0.62 -4.56 10.63
C LYS A 114 0.61 -3.73 11.00
N GLN A 115 1.57 -3.62 10.09
CA GLN A 115 2.80 -2.83 10.30
C GLN A 115 2.54 -1.33 10.37
N TYR A 116 1.41 -0.86 9.83
CA TYR A 116 1.02 0.55 9.81
C TYR A 116 0.03 0.90 10.92
N TYR A 117 -0.44 -0.09 11.69
CA TYR A 117 -1.35 0.13 12.81
C TYR A 117 -0.56 0.15 14.12
N HIS A 118 -0.48 1.32 14.73
CA HIS A 118 0.30 1.56 15.94
C HIS A 118 -0.60 1.93 17.12
N PRO A 119 -0.17 1.65 18.36
CA PRO A 119 -0.83 2.16 19.56
C PRO A 119 -1.05 3.67 19.49
N ILE A 120 -2.22 4.11 19.96
CA ILE A 120 -2.57 5.52 20.07
C ILE A 120 -2.92 5.85 21.52
N ARG A 121 -2.39 6.97 22.01
CA ARG A 121 -2.77 7.53 23.32
C ARG A 121 -3.74 8.69 23.11
N ILE A 122 -4.86 8.66 23.83
CA ILE A 122 -5.91 9.67 23.85
C ILE A 122 -6.20 10.01 25.32
N GLY A 123 -5.55 11.06 25.83
CA GLY A 123 -5.54 11.36 27.27
C GLY A 123 -4.91 10.21 28.08
N ARG A 124 -5.64 9.69 29.07
CA ARG A 124 -5.24 8.51 29.88
C ARG A 124 -5.53 7.17 29.20
N VAL A 125 -6.29 7.16 28.10
CA VAL A 125 -6.65 5.92 27.41
C VAL A 125 -5.62 5.62 26.34
N ILE A 126 -5.09 4.41 26.34
CA ILE A 126 -4.20 3.88 25.30
C ILE A 126 -4.96 2.79 24.57
N ILE A 127 -5.13 2.92 23.26
CA ILE A 127 -5.67 1.85 22.42
C ILE A 127 -4.51 1.19 21.69
N GLU A 128 -4.38 -0.12 21.84
CA GLU A 128 -3.30 -0.90 21.23
C GLU A 128 -3.83 -2.16 20.53
N PRO A 129 -3.22 -2.58 19.42
CA PRO A 129 -3.46 -3.91 18.87
C PRO A 129 -2.72 -4.99 19.68
N SER A 130 -3.23 -6.22 19.69
CA SER A 130 -2.61 -7.35 20.41
C SER A 130 -1.19 -7.70 19.96
N TRP A 131 -0.82 -7.36 18.71
CA TRP A 131 0.50 -7.66 18.13
C TRP A 131 1.53 -6.53 18.28
N ASN A 132 1.15 -5.35 18.75
CA ASN A 132 2.07 -4.22 18.93
C ASN A 132 1.69 -3.46 20.22
N PRO A 133 2.01 -4.01 21.40
CA PRO A 133 1.64 -3.42 22.69
C PRO A 133 2.41 -2.11 22.95
N TYR A 134 1.77 -1.20 23.68
CA TYR A 134 2.41 0.03 24.13
C TYR A 134 3.47 -0.31 25.21
N PRO A 135 4.73 0.12 25.05
CA PRO A 135 5.84 -0.44 25.81
C PRO A 135 5.77 -0.15 27.32
N ASP A 136 5.35 1.06 27.73
CA ASP A 136 5.39 1.48 29.13
C ASP A 136 4.19 2.39 29.50
N PRO A 137 3.02 1.82 29.84
CA PRO A 137 1.90 2.58 30.39
C PRO A 137 2.26 3.13 31.79
N GLY A 138 1.93 4.40 32.03
CA GLY A 138 2.15 5.08 33.30
C GLY A 138 1.04 4.82 34.32
N PRO A 139 1.25 5.21 35.60
CA PRO A 139 0.21 5.13 36.62
C PRO A 139 -1.03 5.94 36.24
N GLY A 140 -2.20 5.28 36.19
CA GLY A 140 -3.47 5.91 35.84
C GLY A 140 -3.86 5.81 34.35
N ASP A 141 -2.99 5.24 33.51
CA ASP A 141 -3.37 4.88 32.14
C ASP A 141 -4.35 3.72 32.12
N ILE A 142 -5.25 3.73 31.14
CA ILE A 142 -6.21 2.67 30.84
C ILE A 142 -5.86 2.10 29.48
N VAL A 143 -5.32 0.89 29.46
CA VAL A 143 -4.98 0.19 28.21
C VAL A 143 -6.19 -0.58 27.71
N VAL A 144 -6.58 -0.32 26.46
CA VAL A 144 -7.65 -0.97 25.73
C VAL A 144 -7.02 -1.73 24.57
N THR A 145 -6.86 -3.04 24.74
CA THR A 145 -6.41 -3.91 23.64
C THR A 145 -7.58 -4.12 22.68
N LEU A 146 -7.43 -3.62 21.45
CA LEU A 146 -8.43 -3.69 20.40
C LEU A 146 -7.77 -4.00 19.07
N ASP A 147 -8.03 -5.20 18.56
CA ASP A 147 -7.60 -5.60 17.23
C ASP A 147 -8.51 -4.96 16.17
N PRO A 148 -7.99 -4.10 15.29
CA PRO A 148 -8.77 -3.57 14.17
C PRO A 148 -9.33 -4.68 13.29
N GLY A 149 -10.60 -4.54 12.94
CA GLY A 149 -11.34 -5.42 12.06
C GLY A 149 -12.35 -4.62 11.25
N MET A 150 -13.54 -5.18 11.02
CA MET A 150 -14.61 -4.47 10.30
C MET A 150 -15.36 -3.44 11.17
N ALA A 151 -15.11 -3.41 12.48
CA ALA A 151 -15.80 -2.50 13.40
C ALA A 151 -15.14 -1.11 13.41
N PHE A 152 -15.96 -0.06 13.34
CA PHE A 152 -15.55 1.31 13.57
C PHE A 152 -15.24 1.54 15.07
N GLY A 153 -14.44 2.57 15.38
CA GLY A 153 -14.17 2.95 16.77
C GLY A 153 -12.81 2.51 17.31
N THR A 154 -11.82 2.33 16.44
CA THR A 154 -10.45 1.93 16.79
C THR A 154 -9.60 3.04 17.41
N GLY A 155 -10.16 4.25 17.57
CA GLY A 155 -9.47 5.41 18.14
C GLY A 155 -8.73 6.28 17.13
N THR A 156 -8.40 5.76 15.95
CA THR A 156 -7.66 6.52 14.92
C THR A 156 -8.50 7.61 14.25
N HIS A 157 -9.83 7.46 14.23
CA HIS A 157 -10.72 8.47 13.66
C HIS A 157 -11.03 9.60 14.67
N PRO A 158 -10.99 10.89 14.27
CA PRO A 158 -11.18 12.03 15.19
C PRO A 158 -12.45 11.95 16.05
N SER A 159 -13.56 11.47 15.50
CA SER A 159 -14.80 11.32 16.29
C SER A 159 -14.66 10.34 17.46
N THR A 160 -13.90 9.25 17.29
CA THR A 160 -13.67 8.29 18.38
C THR A 160 -12.76 8.90 19.44
N ALA A 161 -11.69 9.58 19.00
CA ALA A 161 -10.78 10.28 19.89
C ALA A 161 -11.50 11.35 20.73
N MET A 162 -12.30 12.22 20.09
CA MET A 162 -13.08 13.25 20.78
C MET A 162 -14.07 12.66 21.79
N CYS A 163 -14.75 11.56 21.44
CA CYS A 163 -15.64 10.88 22.40
C CYS A 163 -14.87 10.34 23.61
N ILE A 164 -13.69 9.74 23.39
CA ILE A 164 -12.83 9.22 24.46
C ILE A 164 -12.29 10.35 25.34
N GLU A 165 -11.92 11.49 24.76
CA GLU A 165 -11.51 12.69 25.52
C GLU A 165 -12.67 13.22 26.37
N ALA A 166 -13.85 13.41 25.78
CA ALA A 166 -15.02 13.91 26.50
C ALA A 166 -15.43 12.99 27.67
N LEU A 167 -15.34 11.66 27.50
CA LEU A 167 -15.62 10.71 28.59
C LEU A 167 -14.67 10.84 29.79
N GLN A 168 -13.47 11.37 29.59
CA GLN A 168 -12.49 11.56 30.67
C GLN A 168 -12.76 12.81 31.51
N GLU A 169 -13.55 13.75 30.99
CA GLU A 169 -13.96 14.97 31.71
C GLU A 169 -15.17 14.74 32.62
N ILE A 170 -15.87 13.61 32.45
CA ILE A 170 -17.03 13.27 33.28
C ILE A 170 -16.55 12.80 34.66
N PRO A 171 -16.91 13.49 35.76
CA PRO A 171 -16.57 13.06 37.10
C PRO A 171 -17.27 11.72 37.41
N ILE A 172 -16.52 10.81 38.03
CA ILE A 172 -16.99 9.50 38.50
C ILE A 172 -17.54 9.63 39.92
#